data_AF-A0A2M9KCM1-F1
#
_entry.id   AF-A0A2M9KCM1-F1
#
_cell.length_a   1.000
_cell.length_b   1.000
_cell.length_c   1.000
_cell.angle_alpha   90.00
_cell.angle_beta   90.00
_cell.angle_gamma   90.00
#
_symmetry.space_group_name_H-M   'P 1'
#
loop_
_entity.id
_entity.type
_entity.pdbx_description
1 polymer ?
#
loop_
_entity_poly.entity_id
_entity_poly.type
_entity_poly.pdbx_seq_one_letter_code
_entity_poly.pdbx_strand_id
1 'polypeptide(L)'
;MRDTAIADSEATVNGFSKAGVVHIVYGGGKGVLELTQEAAKSGGSESGDQFGYSMAVYDADLDGCSDLAVGSPNEDVGTLVDAGRVVVVYGSPTGLGDGKATTQYVQGAAPVTGLAAEAYDWMGYSLAAGKSSTGVPFLAIGSPGEDVGTAVDAGAAVYISGSTTLTAGILHQDVTTAGAVPDAAEPYDRFGTAIAATPTHLAISAPGESQGTVVDAGSVTTFSHALVSGVPTPLNVITQDSPNVFGTCEPGDLFGTSIAAVPYRSEGATSTTESLLVVGIPNEERTTTQDSGGVEVFRLDAAGGFQETGFIDQATTGVSGTATSGDHFGQRVVAVNTAPDSVSTPENTRMAVGIPGKESTTGVVDRGQVQILPLVGPPGDSDVLLGPGYGMPTPAATRQYAGMSLGSSTSGLYVGLPYGPATGRAVYLFPWNVGNAGAPVQTFKPGQGGIPAGAGSFGTAVR
;
A
#
# COMPACT_ATOMS: atom_id res chain seq x y z
N MET A 1 -3.53 -13.28 -20.06
CA MET A 1 -4.43 -12.42 -19.27
C MET A 1 -4.19 -12.77 -17.81
N ARG A 2 -4.02 -11.76 -16.96
CA ARG A 2 -3.75 -11.95 -15.53
C ARG A 2 -5.05 -11.99 -14.75
N ASP A 3 -5.00 -12.60 -13.58
CA ASP A 3 -6.07 -12.55 -12.59
C ASP A 3 -5.97 -11.22 -11.82
N THR A 4 -7.08 -10.79 -11.22
CA THR A 4 -7.13 -9.55 -10.42
C THR A 4 -7.83 -9.84 -9.11
N ALA A 5 -7.19 -9.49 -8.00
CA ALA A 5 -7.81 -9.57 -6.68
C ALA A 5 -8.43 -8.21 -6.32
N ILE A 6 -9.72 -8.19 -6.01
CA ILE A 6 -10.47 -6.96 -5.69
C ILE A 6 -11.18 -7.16 -4.36
N ALA A 7 -10.81 -6.38 -3.36
CA ALA A 7 -11.46 -6.41 -2.06
C ALA A 7 -12.78 -5.63 -2.06
N ASP A 8 -13.77 -6.18 -1.37
CA ASP A 8 -14.94 -5.49 -0.85
C ASP A 8 -14.91 -5.67 0.67
N SER A 9 -14.00 -4.95 1.33
CA SER A 9 -13.67 -5.16 2.75
C SER A 9 -14.81 -4.78 3.70
N GLU A 10 -15.84 -4.05 3.24
CA GLU A 10 -17.03 -3.75 4.06
C GLU A 10 -18.25 -4.60 3.66
N ALA A 11 -18.06 -5.64 2.85
CA ALA A 11 -19.13 -6.57 2.49
C ALA A 11 -19.77 -7.23 3.73
N THR A 12 -21.06 -7.50 3.62
CA THR A 12 -21.76 -8.37 4.58
C THR A 12 -21.63 -9.81 4.14
N VAL A 13 -21.05 -10.67 4.99
CA VAL A 13 -20.87 -12.11 4.74
C VAL A 13 -21.65 -12.88 5.78
N ASN A 14 -22.51 -13.82 5.36
CA ASN A 14 -23.29 -14.68 6.27
C ASN A 14 -24.12 -13.92 7.34
N GLY A 15 -24.47 -12.65 7.08
CA GLY A 15 -25.21 -11.79 8.01
C GLY A 15 -24.32 -10.91 8.91
N PHE A 16 -23.01 -11.07 8.86
CA PHE A 16 -22.04 -10.25 9.59
C PHE A 16 -21.65 -9.03 8.74
N SER A 17 -21.98 -7.83 9.24
CA SER A 17 -21.72 -6.58 8.53
C SER A 17 -20.23 -6.26 8.56
N LYS A 18 -19.66 -5.80 7.43
CA LYS A 18 -18.24 -5.45 7.31
C LYS A 18 -17.27 -6.59 7.64
N ALA A 19 -17.71 -7.83 7.43
CA ALA A 19 -16.84 -9.00 7.50
C ALA A 19 -15.78 -8.99 6.38
N GLY A 20 -16.18 -8.52 5.18
CA GLY A 20 -15.27 -8.39 4.04
C GLY A 20 -15.17 -9.64 3.15
N VAL A 21 -14.94 -9.42 1.87
CA VAL A 21 -14.72 -10.48 0.86
C VAL A 21 -13.69 -10.02 -0.17
N VAL A 22 -12.91 -10.95 -0.70
CA VAL A 22 -12.02 -10.71 -1.85
C VAL A 22 -12.56 -11.44 -3.08
N HIS A 23 -12.75 -10.71 -4.17
CA HIS A 23 -13.12 -11.26 -5.47
C HIS A 23 -11.87 -11.48 -6.33
N ILE A 24 -11.58 -12.74 -6.65
CA ILE A 24 -10.53 -13.10 -7.62
C ILE A 24 -11.19 -13.20 -9.00
N VAL A 25 -11.00 -12.17 -9.82
CA VAL A 25 -11.49 -12.16 -11.19
C VAL A 25 -10.45 -12.83 -12.09
N TYR A 26 -10.74 -14.06 -12.52
CA TYR A 26 -9.80 -14.83 -13.32
C TYR A 26 -9.69 -14.30 -14.76
N GLY A 27 -8.45 -14.17 -15.24
CA GLY A 27 -8.13 -13.72 -16.57
C GLY A 27 -8.70 -14.62 -17.66
N GLY A 28 -9.10 -14.03 -18.78
CA GLY A 28 -9.64 -14.77 -19.92
C GLY A 28 -11.07 -15.27 -19.74
N GLY A 29 -11.85 -14.66 -18.83
CA GLY A 29 -13.27 -14.98 -18.65
C GLY A 29 -13.51 -16.32 -17.96
N LYS A 30 -12.56 -16.77 -17.15
CA LYS A 30 -12.65 -18.04 -16.40
C LYS A 30 -13.55 -17.97 -15.16
N GLY A 31 -14.23 -16.84 -14.95
CA GLY A 31 -15.16 -16.63 -13.85
C GLY A 31 -14.52 -15.85 -12.70
N VAL A 32 -15.21 -15.88 -11.56
CA VAL A 32 -14.83 -15.17 -10.33
C VAL A 32 -14.87 -16.16 -9.18
N LEU A 33 -13.83 -16.14 -8.34
CA LEU A 33 -13.84 -16.79 -7.03
C LEU A 33 -14.14 -15.74 -5.97
N GLU A 34 -15.06 -16.04 -5.06
CA GLU A 34 -15.28 -15.28 -3.84
C GLU A 34 -14.49 -15.92 -2.70
N LEU A 35 -13.60 -15.14 -2.08
CA LEU A 35 -12.77 -15.56 -0.97
C LEU A 35 -13.21 -14.80 0.28
N THR A 36 -13.87 -15.51 1.19
CA THR A 36 -14.17 -15.08 2.57
C THR A 36 -13.20 -15.76 3.54
N GLN A 37 -13.24 -15.44 4.84
CA GLN A 37 -12.47 -16.17 5.87
C GLN A 37 -12.79 -17.67 5.88
N GLU A 38 -14.06 -18.07 5.72
CA GLU A 38 -14.44 -19.48 5.67
C GLU A 38 -13.85 -20.17 4.44
N ALA A 39 -13.92 -19.52 3.27
CA ALA A 39 -13.38 -20.05 2.03
C ALA A 39 -11.83 -20.15 2.08
N ALA A 40 -11.18 -19.18 2.73
CA ALA A 40 -9.75 -19.18 3.01
C ALA A 40 -9.34 -20.16 4.12
N LYS A 41 -10.32 -20.81 4.78
CA LYS A 41 -10.12 -21.71 5.93
C LYS A 41 -9.35 -21.01 7.06
N SER A 42 -9.61 -19.72 7.24
CA SER A 42 -8.93 -18.86 8.20
C SER A 42 -9.78 -18.48 9.41
N GLY A 43 -10.90 -19.14 9.64
CA GLY A 43 -11.89 -18.76 10.66
C GLY A 43 -13.28 -18.62 10.07
N GLY A 44 -14.22 -18.11 10.87
CA GLY A 44 -15.55 -17.70 10.41
C GLY A 44 -15.63 -16.19 10.40
N SER A 45 -16.41 -15.62 9.48
CA SER A 45 -16.62 -14.18 9.43
C SER A 45 -17.35 -13.66 10.66
N GLU A 46 -16.88 -12.55 11.18
CA GLU A 46 -17.47 -11.78 12.27
C GLU A 46 -17.74 -10.34 11.82
N SER A 47 -18.50 -9.57 12.61
CA SER A 47 -18.88 -8.22 12.19
C SER A 47 -17.74 -7.25 12.44
N GLY A 48 -17.06 -6.84 11.37
CA GLY A 48 -16.02 -5.81 11.46
C GLY A 48 -14.64 -6.28 11.02
N ASP A 49 -14.42 -7.57 10.78
CA ASP A 49 -13.09 -8.16 10.50
C ASP A 49 -12.36 -7.51 9.32
N GLN A 50 -13.15 -6.97 8.38
CA GLN A 50 -12.66 -6.31 7.17
C GLN A 50 -11.68 -7.18 6.37
N PHE A 51 -11.98 -8.47 6.19
CA PHE A 51 -11.21 -9.36 5.33
C PHE A 51 -10.99 -8.76 3.95
N GLY A 52 -9.72 -8.62 3.55
CA GLY A 52 -9.34 -7.92 2.33
C GLY A 52 -8.95 -6.45 2.51
N TYR A 53 -8.86 -5.95 3.76
CA TYR A 53 -8.39 -4.60 4.06
C TYR A 53 -7.05 -4.29 3.37
N SER A 54 -6.12 -5.24 3.45
CA SER A 54 -4.83 -5.19 2.76
C SER A 54 -4.58 -6.51 2.01
N MET A 55 -3.82 -6.43 0.93
CA MET A 55 -3.46 -7.60 0.12
C MET A 55 -2.03 -7.47 -0.43
N ALA A 56 -1.34 -8.60 -0.53
CA ALA A 56 -0.08 -8.73 -1.26
C ALA A 56 -0.04 -10.04 -2.04
N VAL A 57 0.58 -10.00 -3.23
CA VAL A 57 0.70 -11.17 -4.13
C VAL A 57 2.17 -11.51 -4.30
N TYR A 58 2.52 -12.78 -4.08
CA TYR A 58 3.88 -13.30 -4.22
C TYR A 58 3.85 -14.82 -4.35
N ASP A 59 5.00 -15.42 -4.65
CA ASP A 59 5.17 -16.87 -4.74
C ASP A 59 5.87 -17.33 -3.44
N ALA A 60 5.06 -17.67 -2.44
CA ALA A 60 5.47 -17.89 -1.06
C ALA A 60 6.17 -19.22 -0.86
N ASP A 61 5.77 -20.25 -1.63
CA ASP A 61 6.35 -21.59 -1.55
C ASP A 61 7.23 -21.99 -2.73
N LEU A 62 7.46 -21.06 -3.67
CA LEU A 62 8.35 -21.22 -4.82
C LEU A 62 7.88 -22.29 -5.82
N ASP A 63 6.58 -22.54 -5.90
CA ASP A 63 5.99 -23.48 -6.85
C ASP A 63 5.73 -22.85 -8.25
N GLY A 64 5.90 -21.53 -8.37
CA GLY A 64 5.71 -20.77 -9.59
C GLY A 64 4.27 -20.29 -9.83
N CYS A 65 3.36 -20.54 -8.90
CA CYS A 65 2.03 -19.96 -8.85
C CYS A 65 2.04 -18.70 -7.97
N SER A 66 1.08 -17.81 -8.19
CA SER A 66 0.90 -16.65 -7.31
C SER A 66 0.01 -17.02 -6.14
N ASP A 67 0.51 -16.75 -4.94
CA ASP A 67 -0.20 -16.83 -3.67
C ASP A 67 -0.73 -15.45 -3.29
N LEU A 68 -1.78 -15.45 -2.47
CA LEU A 68 -2.42 -14.23 -1.99
C LEU A 68 -2.32 -14.16 -0.46
N ALA A 69 -1.62 -13.16 0.05
CA ALA A 69 -1.71 -12.74 1.44
C ALA A 69 -2.88 -11.75 1.60
N VAL A 70 -3.75 -11.98 2.58
CA VAL A 70 -4.93 -11.15 2.88
C VAL A 70 -4.91 -10.77 4.36
N GLY A 71 -4.96 -9.47 4.64
CA GLY A 71 -5.07 -8.92 5.98
C GLY A 71 -6.52 -8.73 6.41
N SER A 72 -6.77 -8.96 7.70
CA SER A 72 -8.01 -8.68 8.44
C SER A 72 -7.60 -8.01 9.76
N PRO A 73 -7.22 -6.72 9.74
CA PRO A 73 -6.69 -6.04 10.92
C PRO A 73 -7.70 -5.95 12.07
N ASN A 74 -8.98 -6.08 11.78
CA ASN A 74 -10.07 -6.02 12.75
C ASN A 74 -10.58 -7.41 13.18
N GLU A 75 -9.85 -8.47 12.85
CA GLU A 75 -10.15 -9.82 13.32
C GLU A 75 -9.87 -9.93 14.83
N ASP A 76 -10.81 -10.51 15.57
CA ASP A 76 -10.59 -10.88 16.97
C ASP A 76 -9.67 -12.11 17.08
N VAL A 77 -8.71 -12.07 18.00
CA VAL A 77 -7.86 -13.23 18.32
C VAL A 77 -8.19 -13.73 19.72
N GLY A 78 -9.08 -14.72 19.79
CA GLY A 78 -9.58 -15.25 21.05
C GLY A 78 -10.53 -14.27 21.73
N THR A 79 -10.05 -13.53 22.72
CA THR A 79 -10.83 -12.47 23.40
C THR A 79 -10.23 -11.08 23.20
N LEU A 80 -9.20 -10.98 22.37
CA LEU A 80 -8.49 -9.74 22.08
C LEU A 80 -9.18 -9.11 20.86
N VAL A 81 -9.82 -7.98 21.11
CA VAL A 81 -10.61 -7.28 20.10
C VAL A 81 -9.69 -6.65 19.06
N ASP A 82 -9.99 -6.82 17.78
CA ASP A 82 -9.26 -6.19 16.68
C ASP A 82 -7.72 -6.40 16.74
N ALA A 83 -7.27 -7.54 17.27
CA ALA A 83 -5.83 -7.87 17.33
C ALA A 83 -5.26 -8.07 15.91
N GLY A 84 -6.09 -8.56 15.00
CA GLY A 84 -5.79 -8.70 13.59
C GLY A 84 -5.17 -10.04 13.21
N ARG A 85 -5.21 -10.31 11.90
CA ARG A 85 -4.72 -11.56 11.30
C ARG A 85 -4.31 -11.35 9.85
N VAL A 86 -3.37 -12.19 9.42
CA VAL A 86 -3.08 -12.39 7.98
C VAL A 86 -3.24 -13.87 7.62
N VAL A 87 -3.89 -14.14 6.48
CA VAL A 87 -3.90 -15.47 5.85
C VAL A 87 -3.14 -15.44 4.54
N VAL A 88 -2.37 -16.50 4.26
CA VAL A 88 -1.79 -16.78 2.95
C VAL A 88 -2.57 -17.93 2.32
N VAL A 89 -3.24 -17.64 1.22
CA VAL A 89 -3.94 -18.61 0.39
C VAL A 89 -3.04 -18.97 -0.79
N TYR A 90 -2.64 -20.24 -0.86
CA TYR A 90 -1.69 -20.70 -1.86
C TYR A 90 -2.35 -20.91 -3.21
N GLY A 91 -1.68 -20.44 -4.26
CA GLY A 91 -1.97 -20.74 -5.64
C GLY A 91 -1.63 -22.19 -5.98
N SER A 92 -2.15 -22.65 -7.11
CA SER A 92 -1.78 -23.92 -7.71
C SER A 92 -2.13 -23.89 -9.20
N PRO A 93 -1.66 -24.85 -10.01
CA PRO A 93 -2.11 -24.99 -11.40
C PRO A 93 -3.62 -25.19 -11.55
N THR A 94 -4.30 -25.64 -10.49
CA THR A 94 -5.75 -25.86 -10.46
C THR A 94 -6.55 -24.65 -9.97
N GLY A 95 -5.91 -23.67 -9.33
CA GLY A 95 -6.55 -22.47 -8.82
C GLY A 95 -6.04 -22.05 -7.44
N LEU A 96 -6.46 -20.87 -7.00
CA LEU A 96 -6.15 -20.33 -5.67
C LEU A 96 -6.92 -21.13 -4.60
N GLY A 97 -6.21 -21.67 -3.61
CA GLY A 97 -6.77 -22.48 -2.52
C GLY A 97 -6.94 -23.97 -2.81
N ASP A 98 -6.69 -24.40 -4.06
CA ASP A 98 -6.85 -25.79 -4.53
C ASP A 98 -5.54 -26.60 -4.50
N GLY A 99 -4.79 -26.52 -3.40
CA GLY A 99 -3.49 -27.19 -3.28
C GLY A 99 -2.99 -27.26 -1.84
N LYS A 100 -1.87 -26.58 -1.57
CA LYS A 100 -1.30 -26.47 -0.24
C LYS A 100 -2.31 -25.81 0.71
N ALA A 101 -2.37 -26.31 1.94
CA ALA A 101 -3.23 -25.74 2.98
C ALA A 101 -2.83 -24.29 3.28
N THR A 102 -3.80 -23.43 3.56
CA THR A 102 -3.57 -22.03 3.89
C THR A 102 -2.78 -21.89 5.18
N THR A 103 -1.97 -20.83 5.27
CA THR A 103 -1.19 -20.49 6.47
C THR A 103 -1.76 -19.23 7.09
N GLN A 104 -1.82 -19.18 8.41
CA GLN A 104 -2.31 -18.01 9.15
C GLN A 104 -1.19 -17.46 10.03
N TYR A 105 -1.15 -16.13 10.15
CA TYR A 105 -0.24 -15.40 11.01
C TYR A 105 -1.03 -14.50 11.95
N VAL A 106 -0.77 -14.67 13.23
CA VAL A 106 -1.23 -13.84 14.35
C VAL A 106 -0.05 -13.67 15.31
N GLN A 107 0.00 -12.58 16.06
CA GLN A 107 1.00 -12.41 17.11
C GLN A 107 0.86 -13.48 18.21
N GLY A 108 1.96 -13.83 18.84
CA GLY A 108 2.05 -14.85 19.89
C GLY A 108 2.05 -16.30 19.38
N ALA A 109 1.84 -16.54 18.09
CA ALA A 109 1.82 -17.88 17.49
C ALA A 109 2.96 -18.07 16.49
N ALA A 110 3.56 -19.27 16.44
CA ALA A 110 4.66 -19.55 15.53
C ALA A 110 4.25 -19.30 14.05
N PRO A 111 5.12 -18.64 13.25
CA PRO A 111 6.49 -18.23 13.58
C PRO A 111 6.61 -16.88 14.32
N VAL A 112 5.52 -16.15 14.53
CA VAL A 112 5.47 -14.81 15.15
C VAL A 112 5.39 -14.90 16.68
N THR A 113 6.41 -15.48 17.31
CA THR A 113 6.43 -15.68 18.77
C THR A 113 7.06 -14.51 19.56
N GLY A 114 7.61 -13.51 18.86
CA GLY A 114 8.36 -12.40 19.47
C GLY A 114 7.52 -11.20 19.92
N LEU A 115 6.22 -11.19 19.57
CA LEU A 115 5.22 -10.22 20.02
C LEU A 115 4.04 -11.01 20.58
N ALA A 116 3.44 -10.53 21.67
CA ALA A 116 2.15 -11.06 22.11
C ALA A 116 1.05 -10.42 21.25
N ALA A 117 -0.11 -11.07 21.16
CA ALA A 117 -1.29 -10.38 20.64
C ALA A 117 -1.91 -9.60 21.80
N GLU A 118 -2.29 -8.37 21.51
CA GLU A 118 -2.99 -7.42 22.36
C GLU A 118 -4.26 -6.94 21.62
N ALA A 119 -5.11 -6.18 22.32
CA ALA A 119 -6.31 -5.65 21.67
C ALA A 119 -5.92 -4.41 20.89
N TYR A 120 -6.44 -4.30 19.66
CA TYR A 120 -6.22 -3.17 18.75
C TYR A 120 -4.84 -3.08 18.08
N ASP A 121 -4.02 -4.15 18.09
CA ASP A 121 -2.70 -4.15 17.40
C ASP A 121 -2.82 -3.96 15.89
N TRP A 122 -3.97 -4.37 15.34
CA TRP A 122 -4.32 -4.29 13.92
C TRP A 122 -3.34 -5.04 13.01
N MET A 123 -2.86 -6.22 13.41
CA MET A 123 -1.96 -7.02 12.58
C MET A 123 -2.58 -7.29 11.20
N GLY A 124 -1.85 -6.97 10.13
CA GLY A 124 -2.37 -7.08 8.77
C GLY A 124 -2.96 -5.77 8.24
N TYR A 125 -2.77 -4.65 8.94
CA TYR A 125 -3.17 -3.32 8.45
C TYR A 125 -2.50 -2.97 7.12
N SER A 126 -1.21 -3.30 6.97
CA SER A 126 -0.45 -3.11 5.74
C SER A 126 0.35 -4.36 5.38
N LEU A 127 0.50 -4.63 4.07
CA LEU A 127 1.22 -5.81 3.57
C LEU A 127 2.11 -5.42 2.38
N ALA A 128 3.34 -5.91 2.42
CA ALA A 128 4.23 -5.98 1.26
C ALA A 128 4.85 -7.36 1.17
N ALA A 129 4.90 -7.94 -0.03
CA ALA A 129 5.46 -9.26 -0.24
C ALA A 129 6.24 -9.29 -1.54
N GLY A 130 7.16 -10.25 -1.64
CA GLY A 130 7.97 -10.39 -2.83
C GLY A 130 9.06 -11.43 -2.65
N LYS A 131 10.10 -11.28 -3.46
CA LYS A 131 11.28 -12.14 -3.46
C LYS A 131 12.50 -11.24 -3.36
N SER A 132 13.37 -11.50 -2.39
CA SER A 132 14.61 -10.76 -2.21
C SER A 132 15.53 -10.94 -3.43
N SER A 133 16.58 -10.12 -3.52
CA SER A 133 17.63 -10.25 -4.53
C SER A 133 18.38 -11.59 -4.46
N THR A 134 18.29 -12.31 -3.33
CA THR A 134 18.83 -13.66 -3.14
C THR A 134 17.83 -14.77 -3.48
N GLY A 135 16.63 -14.42 -3.96
CA GLY A 135 15.62 -15.38 -4.39
C GLY A 135 14.73 -15.92 -3.28
N VAL A 136 14.80 -15.35 -2.06
CA VAL A 136 14.03 -15.83 -0.91
C VAL A 136 12.70 -15.08 -0.84
N PRO A 137 11.55 -15.78 -0.77
CA PRO A 137 10.26 -15.12 -0.64
C PRO A 137 10.11 -14.52 0.76
N PHE A 138 9.38 -13.41 0.82
CA PHE A 138 9.08 -12.74 2.08
C PHE A 138 7.69 -12.11 2.08
N LEU A 139 7.17 -11.92 3.29
CA LEU A 139 5.97 -11.17 3.61
C LEU A 139 6.27 -10.26 4.80
N ALA A 140 6.09 -8.95 4.62
CA ALA A 140 6.13 -7.95 5.67
C ALA A 140 4.69 -7.55 6.04
N ILE A 141 4.40 -7.52 7.33
CA ILE A 141 3.06 -7.32 7.91
C ILE A 141 3.13 -6.17 8.91
N GLY A 142 2.36 -5.10 8.70
CA GLY A 142 2.25 -3.99 9.65
C GLY A 142 1.21 -4.26 10.73
N SER A 143 1.50 -3.78 11.93
CA SER A 143 0.66 -3.82 13.14
C SER A 143 0.77 -2.46 13.85
N PRO A 144 0.20 -1.39 13.27
CA PRO A 144 0.43 -0.02 13.74
C PRO A 144 -0.17 0.28 15.12
N GLY A 145 -1.03 -0.58 15.66
CA GLY A 145 -1.57 -0.43 17.02
C GLY A 145 -0.76 -1.16 18.09
N GLU A 146 0.35 -1.83 17.73
CA GLU A 146 1.17 -2.56 18.70
C GLU A 146 1.75 -1.65 19.77
N ASP A 147 1.70 -2.07 21.03
CA ASP A 147 2.39 -1.41 22.13
C ASP A 147 3.87 -1.82 22.18
N VAL A 148 4.78 -0.84 22.29
CA VAL A 148 6.22 -1.11 22.48
C VAL A 148 6.61 -0.72 23.91
N GLY A 149 6.65 -1.72 24.79
CA GLY A 149 6.98 -1.51 26.19
C GLY A 149 5.90 -0.71 26.93
N THR A 150 6.08 0.61 27.06
CA THR A 150 5.07 1.53 27.62
C THR A 150 4.57 2.57 26.62
N ALA A 151 5.10 2.54 25.38
CA ALA A 151 4.66 3.42 24.31
C ALA A 151 3.43 2.78 23.65
N VAL A 152 2.27 3.39 23.89
CA VAL A 152 0.98 2.89 23.40
C VAL A 152 0.85 3.16 21.91
N ASP A 153 0.37 2.20 21.13
CA ASP A 153 0.19 2.30 19.68
C ASP A 153 1.46 2.81 18.95
N ALA A 154 2.65 2.50 19.47
CA ALA A 154 3.92 2.85 18.81
C ALA A 154 4.06 2.12 17.48
N GLY A 155 3.46 0.93 17.38
CA GLY A 155 3.40 0.12 16.20
C GLY A 155 4.59 -0.80 16.00
N ALA A 156 4.37 -1.84 15.21
CA ALA A 156 5.38 -2.81 14.83
C ALA A 156 5.14 -3.35 13.42
N ALA A 157 6.14 -4.08 12.92
CA ALA A 157 6.00 -4.91 11.74
C ALA A 157 6.65 -6.29 11.93
N VAL A 158 6.10 -7.29 11.26
CA VAL A 158 6.62 -8.66 11.22
C VAL A 158 7.16 -8.93 9.83
N TYR A 159 8.41 -9.40 9.74
CA TYR A 159 9.04 -9.83 8.50
C TYR A 159 9.19 -11.35 8.47
N ILE A 160 8.35 -12.04 7.69
CA ILE A 160 8.37 -13.49 7.51
C ILE A 160 9.14 -13.83 6.24
N SER A 161 10.12 -14.72 6.33
CA SER A 161 10.99 -15.09 5.20
C SER A 161 11.24 -16.60 5.12
N GLY A 162 11.38 -17.09 3.88
CA GLY A 162 11.60 -18.50 3.57
C GLY A 162 10.38 -19.18 2.94
N SER A 163 10.57 -20.37 2.37
CA SER A 163 9.49 -21.14 1.70
C SER A 163 9.20 -22.49 2.37
N THR A 164 10.24 -23.18 2.86
CA THR A 164 10.11 -24.49 3.55
C THR A 164 10.19 -24.33 5.07
N THR A 165 11.21 -23.60 5.54
CA THR A 165 11.35 -23.20 6.94
C THR A 165 11.17 -21.70 7.00
N LEU A 166 10.13 -21.27 7.71
CA LEU A 166 9.86 -19.86 7.91
C LEU A 166 10.69 -19.32 9.07
N THR A 167 11.25 -18.14 8.88
CA THR A 167 11.83 -17.32 9.95
C THR A 167 11.03 -16.03 10.05
N ALA A 168 10.73 -15.57 11.27
CA ALA A 168 10.10 -14.28 11.51
C ALA A 168 11.06 -13.35 12.24
N GLY A 169 11.18 -12.12 11.75
CA GLY A 169 11.80 -11.00 12.45
C GLY A 169 10.73 -10.01 12.90
N ILE A 170 10.94 -9.43 14.07
CA ILE A 170 10.10 -8.35 14.60
C ILE A 170 10.82 -7.02 14.39
N LEU A 171 10.09 -6.00 13.97
CA LEU A 171 10.58 -4.65 13.66
C LEU A 171 9.74 -3.63 14.42
N HIS A 172 10.41 -2.80 15.22
CA HIS A 172 9.90 -1.57 15.84
C HIS A 172 11.13 -0.72 16.22
N GLN A 173 10.94 0.55 16.60
CA GLN A 173 12.05 1.50 16.81
C GLN A 173 13.05 1.09 17.92
N ASP A 174 12.59 0.35 18.94
CA ASP A 174 13.49 -0.18 19.99
C ASP A 174 14.31 -1.44 19.60
N VAL A 175 14.16 -1.98 18.39
CA VAL A 175 14.90 -3.20 17.98
C VAL A 175 16.38 -2.92 17.71
N THR A 176 17.27 -3.76 18.24
CA THR A 176 18.74 -3.67 18.05
C THR A 176 19.40 -4.91 17.46
N THR A 177 18.63 -5.98 17.22
CA THR A 177 19.13 -7.32 16.83
C THR A 177 19.99 -7.31 15.57
N ALA A 178 19.62 -6.51 14.56
CA ALA A 178 20.32 -6.42 13.28
C ALA A 178 21.04 -5.07 13.08
N GLY A 179 21.31 -4.36 14.19
CA GLY A 179 21.55 -2.92 14.21
C GLY A 179 20.36 -2.21 14.85
N ALA A 180 20.59 -1.02 15.40
CA ALA A 180 19.52 -0.19 15.93
C ALA A 180 18.61 0.25 14.78
N VAL A 181 17.31 -0.03 14.90
CA VAL A 181 16.31 0.72 14.15
C VAL A 181 16.44 2.19 14.58
N PRO A 182 16.55 3.15 13.66
CA PRO A 182 16.67 4.54 14.05
C PRO A 182 15.44 5.04 14.80
N ASP A 183 15.68 6.06 15.63
CA ASP A 183 14.74 6.62 16.62
C ASP A 183 14.33 5.68 17.76
N ALA A 184 13.56 6.20 18.71
CA ALA A 184 12.97 5.44 19.81
C ALA A 184 11.47 5.30 19.61
N ALA A 185 10.86 4.25 20.17
CA ALA A 185 9.40 4.12 20.13
C ALA A 185 8.73 5.16 21.05
N GLU A 186 7.84 5.96 20.50
CA GLU A 186 6.99 6.93 21.18
C GLU A 186 5.51 6.54 21.06
N PRO A 187 4.65 7.00 21.98
CA PRO A 187 3.22 6.74 21.86
C PRO A 187 2.66 7.32 20.56
N TYR A 188 1.91 6.49 19.83
CA TYR A 188 1.20 6.84 18.60
C TYR A 188 2.05 7.02 17.33
N ASP A 189 3.33 6.63 17.31
CA ASP A 189 4.16 6.63 16.10
C ASP A 189 3.53 5.82 14.95
N ARG A 190 2.85 4.73 15.32
CA ARG A 190 2.16 3.81 14.42
C ARG A 190 3.07 3.26 13.33
N PHE A 191 4.27 2.86 13.73
CA PHE A 191 5.21 2.14 12.88
C PHE A 191 4.53 0.92 12.25
N GLY A 192 4.68 0.75 10.94
CA GLY A 192 3.97 -0.29 10.18
C GLY A 192 2.67 0.18 9.52
N THR A 193 2.32 1.47 9.59
CA THR A 193 1.12 2.01 8.94
C THR A 193 1.12 1.77 7.42
N ALA A 194 2.26 1.96 6.75
CA ALA A 194 2.44 1.59 5.36
C ALA A 194 3.78 0.89 5.16
N ILE A 195 3.79 -0.11 4.27
CA ILE A 195 4.98 -0.89 3.92
C ILE A 195 5.13 -0.96 2.40
N ALA A 196 6.34 -0.70 1.91
CA ALA A 196 6.70 -0.91 0.51
C ALA A 196 8.00 -1.74 0.43
N ALA A 197 8.12 -2.56 -0.61
CA ALA A 197 9.31 -3.38 -0.78
C ALA A 197 9.70 -3.54 -2.26
N THR A 198 10.99 -3.66 -2.50
CA THR A 198 11.61 -4.11 -3.75
C THR A 198 12.41 -5.39 -3.44
N PRO A 199 13.09 -6.02 -4.41
CA PRO A 199 14.00 -7.12 -4.09
C PRO A 199 15.20 -6.71 -3.22
N THR A 200 15.52 -5.41 -3.11
CA THR A 200 16.71 -4.92 -2.38
C THR A 200 16.37 -4.16 -1.11
N HIS A 201 15.26 -3.43 -1.09
CA HIS A 201 14.89 -2.55 0.02
C HIS A 201 13.48 -2.86 0.53
N LEU A 202 13.33 -2.73 1.84
CA LEU A 202 12.06 -2.65 2.56
C LEU A 202 11.96 -1.24 3.15
N ALA A 203 10.79 -0.62 3.08
CA ALA A 203 10.49 0.65 3.71
C ALA A 203 9.22 0.52 4.55
N ILE A 204 9.24 1.07 5.76
CA ILE A 204 8.15 1.02 6.72
C ILE A 204 7.95 2.43 7.28
N SER A 205 6.72 2.93 7.27
CA SER A 205 6.41 4.26 7.79
C SER A 205 5.86 4.24 9.22
N ALA A 206 6.10 5.36 9.91
CA ALA A 206 5.52 5.74 11.19
C ALA A 206 4.99 7.19 11.04
N PRO A 207 3.78 7.39 10.48
CA PRO A 207 3.28 8.74 10.21
C PRO A 207 2.94 9.53 11.47
N GLY A 208 2.80 8.89 12.64
CA GLY A 208 2.60 9.57 13.92
C GLY A 208 3.90 10.02 14.59
N GLU A 209 5.06 9.71 14.01
CA GLU A 209 6.37 10.05 14.59
C GLU A 209 6.48 11.54 14.93
N SER A 210 7.00 11.85 16.11
CA SER A 210 7.32 13.22 16.47
C SER A 210 8.79 13.55 16.19
N GLN A 211 9.04 14.62 15.43
CA GLN A 211 10.39 15.14 15.22
C GLN A 211 10.70 16.21 16.27
N GLY A 212 11.28 15.77 17.40
CA GLY A 212 11.64 16.63 18.52
C GLY A 212 10.41 17.18 19.25
N THR A 213 9.98 18.40 18.90
CA THR A 213 8.74 19.00 19.47
C THR A 213 7.61 19.11 18.44
N VAL A 214 7.86 18.68 17.21
CA VAL A 214 6.88 18.67 16.12
C VAL A 214 6.17 17.33 16.15
N VAL A 215 4.94 17.32 16.67
CA VAL A 215 4.14 16.10 16.82
C VAL A 215 3.53 15.67 15.48
N ASP A 216 3.35 14.36 15.27
CA ASP A 216 2.72 13.81 14.06
C ASP A 216 3.37 14.31 12.76
N ALA A 217 4.69 14.54 12.78
CA ALA A 217 5.46 14.95 11.61
C ALA A 217 5.61 13.77 10.64
N GLY A 218 5.88 12.58 11.18
CA GLY A 218 6.00 11.33 10.45
C GLY A 218 7.42 10.99 9.99
N SER A 219 7.66 9.69 9.78
CA SER A 219 8.94 9.16 9.32
C SER A 219 8.79 7.92 8.44
N VAL A 220 9.85 7.60 7.69
CA VAL A 220 9.99 6.33 6.96
C VAL A 220 11.35 5.72 7.26
N THR A 221 11.36 4.51 7.82
CA THR A 221 12.57 3.72 8.02
C THR A 221 12.77 2.71 6.90
N THR A 222 14.00 2.62 6.39
CA THR A 222 14.42 1.71 5.33
C THR A 222 15.31 0.60 5.87
N PHE A 223 15.21 -0.57 5.27
CA PHE A 223 15.91 -1.79 5.63
C PHE A 223 16.42 -2.50 4.39
N SER A 224 17.50 -3.27 4.52
CA SER A 224 17.87 -4.28 3.55
C SER A 224 17.25 -5.62 3.93
N HIS A 225 17.11 -6.53 2.97
CA HIS A 225 16.66 -7.91 3.24
C HIS A 225 17.74 -8.82 3.86
N ALA A 226 18.91 -8.28 4.20
CA ALA A 226 19.91 -9.04 4.95
C ALA A 226 19.36 -9.30 6.36
N LEU A 227 19.40 -10.56 6.81
CA LEU A 227 18.78 -10.97 8.07
C LEU A 227 19.84 -11.27 9.13
N VAL A 228 19.62 -10.76 10.34
CA VAL A 228 20.30 -11.19 11.56
C VAL A 228 19.23 -11.75 12.50
N SER A 229 19.28 -13.06 12.77
CA SER A 229 18.25 -13.75 13.59
C SER A 229 16.82 -13.50 13.11
N GLY A 230 16.61 -13.44 11.78
CA GLY A 230 15.31 -13.19 11.16
C GLY A 230 14.95 -11.72 10.95
N VAL A 231 15.68 -10.79 11.56
CA VAL A 231 15.41 -9.34 11.51
C VAL A 231 16.13 -8.70 10.31
N PRO A 232 15.41 -8.02 9.40
CA PRO A 232 16.01 -7.18 8.36
C PRO A 232 16.98 -6.13 8.92
N THR A 233 18.13 -5.92 8.28
CA THR A 233 19.13 -4.92 8.69
C THR A 233 18.61 -3.50 8.42
N PRO A 234 18.48 -2.64 9.45
CA PRO A 234 18.11 -1.23 9.27
C PRO A 234 19.17 -0.47 8.47
N LEU A 235 18.73 0.51 7.69
CA LEU A 235 19.59 1.32 6.82
C LEU A 235 19.53 2.80 7.21
N ASN A 236 18.38 3.45 7.06
CA ASN A 236 18.19 4.87 7.36
C ASN A 236 16.75 5.16 7.77
N VAL A 237 16.57 6.26 8.50
CA VAL A 237 15.27 6.94 8.69
C VAL A 237 15.26 8.21 7.85
N ILE A 238 14.11 8.50 7.25
CA ILE A 238 13.88 9.65 6.38
C ILE A 238 12.70 10.44 6.95
N THR A 239 12.88 11.75 7.05
CA THR A 239 11.90 12.76 7.49
C THR A 239 12.10 14.05 6.68
N GLN A 240 11.14 14.98 6.67
CA GLN A 240 11.34 16.28 6.00
C GLN A 240 12.52 17.10 6.57
N ASP A 241 12.83 16.95 7.86
CA ASP A 241 14.02 17.57 8.49
C ASP A 241 15.36 16.87 8.15
N SER A 242 15.35 15.80 7.36
CA SER A 242 16.58 15.10 7.00
C SER A 242 17.48 15.95 6.09
N PRO A 243 18.82 15.81 6.17
CA PRO A 243 19.73 16.62 5.37
C PRO A 243 19.48 16.49 3.86
N ASN A 244 19.28 17.63 3.19
CA ASN A 244 18.98 17.72 1.75
C ASN A 244 17.63 17.09 1.34
N VAL A 245 16.68 17.04 2.26
CA VAL A 245 15.25 16.83 1.96
C VAL A 245 14.57 18.19 1.92
N PHE A 246 13.66 18.38 0.99
CA PHE A 246 12.87 19.59 0.83
C PHE A 246 11.88 19.75 2.00
N GLY A 247 11.52 21.01 2.28
CA GLY A 247 10.59 21.30 3.37
C GLY A 247 11.23 21.24 4.75
N THR A 248 10.38 21.23 5.76
CA THR A 248 10.69 21.08 7.18
C THR A 248 9.50 20.40 7.82
N CYS A 249 9.71 19.65 8.89
CA CYS A 249 8.60 19.01 9.60
C CYS A 249 7.63 20.04 10.18
N GLU A 250 6.34 19.88 9.92
CA GLU A 250 5.24 20.66 10.49
C GLU A 250 4.30 19.73 11.30
N PRO A 251 3.62 20.24 12.34
CA PRO A 251 2.74 19.39 13.14
C PRO A 251 1.58 18.82 12.30
N GLY A 252 1.50 17.50 12.20
CA GLY A 252 0.44 16.82 11.46
C GLY A 252 0.67 16.69 9.96
N ASP A 253 1.91 16.86 9.47
CA ASP A 253 2.29 16.56 8.07
C ASP A 253 2.01 15.09 7.71
N LEU A 254 2.18 14.19 8.68
CA LEU A 254 2.01 12.75 8.54
C LEU A 254 2.85 12.17 7.39
N PHE A 255 4.11 12.58 7.29
CA PHE A 255 5.09 12.05 6.35
C PHE A 255 5.11 10.52 6.42
N GLY A 256 4.90 9.85 5.29
CA GLY A 256 4.79 8.39 5.26
C GLY A 256 3.37 7.85 5.42
N THR A 257 2.32 8.69 5.37
CA THR A 257 0.92 8.25 5.33
C THR A 257 0.68 7.21 4.22
N SER A 258 1.38 7.35 3.10
CA SER A 258 1.45 6.31 2.09
C SER A 258 2.84 6.23 1.49
N ILE A 259 3.29 5.02 1.14
CA ILE A 259 4.58 4.79 0.50
C ILE A 259 4.47 3.77 -0.64
N ALA A 260 5.30 3.93 -1.66
CA ALA A 260 5.47 2.96 -2.75
C ALA A 260 6.93 2.88 -3.18
N ALA A 261 7.42 1.69 -3.50
CA ALA A 261 8.80 1.49 -3.93
C ALA A 261 8.87 0.64 -5.20
N VAL A 262 9.83 0.97 -6.07
CA VAL A 262 10.11 0.21 -7.30
C VAL A 262 11.61 0.01 -7.50
N PRO A 263 12.04 -1.11 -8.11
CA PRO A 263 13.43 -1.28 -8.50
C PRO A 263 13.86 -0.17 -9.46
N TYR A 264 15.06 0.37 -9.25
CA TYR A 264 15.63 1.43 -10.09
C TYR A 264 16.96 1.01 -10.68
N ARG A 265 17.12 1.28 -11.97
CA ARG A 265 18.37 1.03 -12.69
C ARG A 265 18.80 2.29 -13.39
N SER A 266 19.87 2.89 -12.90
CA SER A 266 20.49 4.08 -13.48
C SER A 266 21.11 3.80 -14.86
N GLU A 267 21.32 4.87 -15.63
CA GLU A 267 22.02 4.80 -16.91
C GLU A 267 23.46 4.26 -16.71
N GLY A 268 23.86 3.31 -17.55
CA GLY A 268 25.17 2.65 -17.46
C GLY A 268 25.27 1.51 -16.43
N ALA A 269 24.29 1.35 -15.54
CA ALA A 269 24.27 0.23 -14.60
C ALA A 269 23.99 -1.11 -15.31
N THR A 270 24.65 -2.18 -14.86
CA THR A 270 24.50 -3.54 -15.40
C THR A 270 23.50 -4.40 -14.62
N SER A 271 23.08 -3.96 -13.43
CA SER A 271 22.15 -4.66 -12.54
C SER A 271 21.27 -3.67 -11.77
N THR A 272 20.13 -4.15 -11.30
CA THR A 272 19.13 -3.36 -10.56
C THR A 272 19.32 -3.61 -9.07
N THR A 273 20.13 -2.76 -8.43
CA THR A 273 20.43 -2.85 -6.99
C THR A 273 19.83 -1.70 -6.17
N GLU A 274 19.40 -0.65 -6.86
CA GLU A 274 18.85 0.57 -6.28
C GLU A 274 17.32 0.53 -6.30
N SER A 275 16.69 1.47 -5.60
CA SER A 275 15.23 1.60 -5.59
C SER A 275 14.84 3.07 -5.65
N LEU A 276 13.67 3.34 -6.22
CA LEU A 276 12.96 4.60 -6.00
C LEU A 276 11.89 4.36 -4.95
N LEU A 277 11.78 5.26 -3.98
CA LEU A 277 10.78 5.29 -2.93
C LEU A 277 9.99 6.59 -3.09
N VAL A 278 8.67 6.49 -3.14
CA VAL A 278 7.75 7.63 -3.12
C VAL A 278 7.09 7.67 -1.76
N VAL A 279 7.08 8.84 -1.13
CA VAL A 279 6.47 9.09 0.18
C VAL A 279 5.39 10.14 0.03
N GLY A 280 4.18 9.84 0.48
CA GLY A 280 3.06 10.77 0.51
C GLY A 280 2.99 11.54 1.82
N ILE A 281 2.70 12.83 1.71
CA ILE A 281 2.61 13.82 2.80
C ILE A 281 1.29 14.58 2.59
N PRO A 282 0.14 13.94 2.85
CA PRO A 282 -1.16 14.48 2.43
C PRO A 282 -1.54 15.80 3.11
N ASN A 283 -0.91 16.13 4.24
CA ASN A 283 -1.24 17.33 4.99
C ASN A 283 -0.22 18.46 4.81
N GLU A 284 0.80 18.26 3.97
CA GLU A 284 1.79 19.30 3.65
C GLU A 284 1.09 20.62 3.27
N GLU A 285 1.45 21.68 3.99
CA GLU A 285 0.86 22.99 3.81
C GLU A 285 1.61 23.79 2.73
N ARG A 286 0.88 24.74 2.13
CA ARG A 286 1.51 25.92 1.54
C ARG A 286 0.99 27.15 2.26
N THR A 287 1.72 28.25 2.15
CA THR A 287 1.45 29.53 2.85
C THR A 287 -0.02 29.97 2.86
N THR A 288 -0.82 29.62 1.84
CA THR A 288 -2.25 29.94 1.75
C THR A 288 -3.17 28.74 1.45
N THR A 289 -2.64 27.52 1.38
CA THR A 289 -3.41 26.31 1.07
C THR A 289 -3.07 25.22 2.09
N GLN A 290 -3.91 25.08 3.11
CA GLN A 290 -3.78 24.07 4.17
C GLN A 290 -4.12 22.68 3.64
N ASP A 291 -3.40 21.64 4.05
CA ASP A 291 -3.67 20.26 3.68
C ASP A 291 -3.80 20.04 2.15
N SER A 292 -3.03 20.81 1.37
CA SER A 292 -2.98 20.60 -0.08
C SER A 292 -2.24 19.31 -0.45
N GLY A 293 -1.24 18.96 0.38
CA GLY A 293 -0.46 17.74 0.29
C GLY A 293 0.64 17.76 -0.78
N GLY A 294 1.54 16.79 -0.66
CA GLY A 294 2.67 16.57 -1.56
C GLY A 294 3.12 15.10 -1.60
N VAL A 295 4.07 14.83 -2.48
CA VAL A 295 4.86 13.60 -2.46
C VAL A 295 6.34 13.92 -2.61
N GLU A 296 7.19 13.15 -1.94
CA GLU A 296 8.63 13.20 -2.09
C GLU A 296 9.15 11.90 -2.71
N VAL A 297 10.12 12.02 -3.60
CA VAL A 297 10.70 10.88 -4.33
C VAL A 297 12.16 10.74 -3.97
N PHE A 298 12.53 9.61 -3.40
CA PHE A 298 13.89 9.27 -2.98
C PHE A 298 14.50 8.18 -3.87
N ARG A 299 15.77 8.33 -4.22
CA ARG A 299 16.61 7.25 -4.71
C ARG A 299 17.36 6.63 -3.55
N LEU A 300 17.22 5.32 -3.38
CA LEU A 300 17.97 4.51 -2.42
C LEU A 300 19.08 3.76 -3.15
N ASP A 301 20.33 3.97 -2.73
CA ASP A 301 21.47 3.19 -3.19
C ASP A 301 21.52 1.81 -2.51
N ALA A 302 22.35 0.90 -3.02
CA ALA A 302 22.42 -0.46 -2.51
C ALA A 302 22.95 -0.59 -1.06
N ALA A 303 23.65 0.43 -0.56
CA ALA A 303 24.14 0.48 0.82
C ALA A 303 23.14 1.16 1.77
N GLY A 304 21.99 1.61 1.25
CA GLY A 304 20.94 2.28 1.98
C GLY A 304 21.03 3.81 1.99
N GLY A 305 22.06 4.40 1.40
CA GLY A 305 22.14 5.86 1.25
C GLY A 305 20.96 6.37 0.42
N PHE A 306 20.39 7.51 0.82
CA PHE A 306 19.25 8.10 0.12
C PHE A 306 19.57 9.49 -0.43
N GLN A 307 18.88 9.84 -1.52
CA GLN A 307 18.91 11.16 -2.12
C GLN A 307 17.48 11.52 -2.53
N GLU A 308 16.97 12.66 -2.08
CA GLU A 308 15.73 13.21 -2.64
C GLU A 308 15.97 13.64 -4.10
N THR A 309 15.08 13.20 -4.97
CA THR A 309 15.08 13.48 -6.41
C THR A 309 13.97 14.43 -6.84
N GLY A 310 12.99 14.66 -5.96
CA GLY A 310 12.03 15.75 -6.10
C GLY A 310 10.87 15.67 -5.12
N PHE A 311 10.47 16.86 -4.66
CA PHE A 311 9.17 17.16 -4.08
C PHE A 311 8.19 17.52 -5.20
N ILE A 312 6.99 16.93 -5.18
CA ILE A 312 5.97 17.10 -6.22
C ILE A 312 4.59 17.35 -5.57
N ASP A 313 3.93 18.40 -6.03
CA ASP A 313 2.57 18.77 -5.68
C ASP A 313 1.85 19.42 -6.89
N GLN A 314 0.61 19.88 -6.72
CA GLN A 314 -0.13 20.56 -7.80
C GLN A 314 0.36 21.98 -8.13
N ALA A 315 1.39 22.50 -7.46
CA ALA A 315 2.07 23.75 -7.83
C ALA A 315 3.38 23.51 -8.59
N THR A 316 3.82 22.25 -8.68
CA THR A 316 5.04 21.86 -9.37
C THR A 316 4.91 22.08 -10.87
N THR A 317 5.95 22.64 -11.50
CA THR A 317 5.95 22.89 -12.95
C THR A 317 5.75 21.58 -13.72
N GLY A 318 4.78 21.57 -14.64
CA GLY A 318 4.46 20.40 -15.44
C GLY A 318 3.44 19.45 -14.79
N VAL A 319 2.95 19.74 -13.58
CA VAL A 319 1.84 19.02 -12.95
C VAL A 319 0.52 19.74 -13.23
N SER A 320 -0.45 18.99 -13.69
CA SER A 320 -1.79 19.46 -14.05
C SER A 320 -2.67 19.62 -12.81
N GLY A 321 -3.53 20.64 -12.82
CA GLY A 321 -4.43 20.93 -11.72
C GLY A 321 -4.04 22.20 -10.98
N THR A 322 -4.57 22.38 -9.78
CA THR A 322 -4.31 23.55 -8.94
C THR A 322 -4.53 23.12 -7.51
N ALA A 323 -3.55 23.30 -6.63
CA ALA A 323 -3.69 22.98 -5.22
C ALA A 323 -4.83 23.80 -4.58
N THR A 324 -5.73 23.11 -3.88
CA THR A 324 -6.76 23.70 -3.03
C THR A 324 -6.69 23.11 -1.63
N SER A 325 -7.16 23.86 -0.61
CA SER A 325 -7.09 23.35 0.76
C SER A 325 -7.92 22.08 0.93
N GLY A 326 -7.38 21.09 1.65
CA GLY A 326 -8.03 19.79 1.85
C GLY A 326 -7.99 18.87 0.65
N ASP A 327 -7.12 19.11 -0.34
CA ASP A 327 -6.97 18.21 -1.48
C ASP A 327 -6.37 16.85 -1.09
N HIS A 328 -5.50 16.85 -0.08
CA HIS A 328 -4.74 15.68 0.39
C HIS A 328 -3.96 14.97 -0.71
N PHE A 329 -3.26 15.71 -1.57
CA PHE A 329 -2.37 15.14 -2.58
C PHE A 329 -1.32 14.26 -1.89
N GLY A 330 -1.21 12.99 -2.27
CA GLY A 330 -0.31 12.05 -1.59
C GLY A 330 -0.98 11.15 -0.55
N GLN A 331 -2.31 11.25 -0.35
CA GLN A 331 -3.05 10.37 0.57
C GLN A 331 -2.85 8.88 0.24
N ARG A 332 -2.70 8.57 -1.05
CA ARG A 332 -2.34 7.25 -1.56
C ARG A 332 -1.35 7.40 -2.71
N VAL A 333 -0.27 6.63 -2.66
CA VAL A 333 0.68 6.51 -3.76
C VAL A 333 0.81 5.06 -4.20
N VAL A 334 0.90 4.83 -5.50
CA VAL A 334 1.33 3.54 -6.07
C VAL A 334 2.33 3.81 -7.19
N ALA A 335 3.28 2.90 -7.37
CA ALA A 335 4.30 3.02 -8.40
C ALA A 335 4.45 1.72 -9.19
N VAL A 336 5.05 1.85 -10.38
CA VAL A 336 5.43 0.73 -11.23
C VAL A 336 6.78 1.00 -11.89
N ASN A 337 7.60 -0.04 -12.00
CA ASN A 337 8.61 -0.14 -13.05
C ASN A 337 8.19 -1.30 -13.96
N THR A 338 7.82 -0.98 -15.20
CA THR A 338 7.31 -1.96 -16.17
C THR A 338 8.43 -2.75 -16.86
N ALA A 339 9.69 -2.33 -16.69
CA ALA A 339 10.87 -2.97 -17.24
C ALA A 339 12.03 -2.94 -16.21
N PRO A 340 11.91 -3.64 -15.05
CA PRO A 340 12.87 -3.54 -13.95
C PRO A 340 14.29 -4.02 -14.28
N ASP A 341 14.44 -4.83 -15.33
CA ASP A 341 15.74 -5.28 -15.84
C ASP A 341 16.36 -4.33 -16.87
N SER A 342 15.67 -3.24 -17.23
CA SER A 342 16.15 -2.20 -18.14
C SER A 342 16.45 -0.90 -17.40
N VAL A 343 17.18 0.01 -18.03
CA VAL A 343 17.37 1.37 -17.49
C VAL A 343 16.01 2.00 -17.23
N SER A 344 15.84 2.56 -16.04
CA SER A 344 14.63 3.26 -15.64
C SER A 344 14.54 4.59 -16.41
N THR A 345 13.43 4.80 -17.09
CA THR A 345 13.12 6.01 -17.86
C THR A 345 11.78 6.58 -17.39
N PRO A 346 11.44 7.83 -17.76
CA PRO A 346 10.10 8.35 -17.50
C PRO A 346 9.02 7.37 -17.99
N GLU A 347 9.18 6.79 -19.19
CA GLU A 347 8.18 5.93 -19.85
C GLU A 347 7.87 4.64 -19.12
N ASN A 348 8.89 3.97 -18.58
CA ASN A 348 8.74 2.66 -17.97
C ASN A 348 8.58 2.72 -16.45
N THR A 349 8.89 3.85 -15.81
CA THR A 349 8.87 4.03 -14.36
C THR A 349 7.91 5.17 -13.98
N ARG A 350 6.70 4.82 -13.51
CA ARG A 350 5.55 5.72 -13.33
C ARG A 350 4.90 5.57 -11.96
N MET A 351 4.30 6.64 -11.44
CA MET A 351 3.54 6.66 -10.20
C MET A 351 2.15 7.20 -10.45
N ALA A 352 1.25 6.84 -9.56
CA ALA A 352 -0.04 7.49 -9.42
C ALA A 352 -0.21 8.00 -8.00
N VAL A 353 -0.74 9.22 -7.88
CA VAL A 353 -0.97 9.92 -6.62
C VAL A 353 -2.46 10.23 -6.48
N GLY A 354 -3.06 9.78 -5.39
CA GLY A 354 -4.45 10.06 -5.04
C GLY A 354 -4.62 11.46 -4.46
N ILE A 355 -5.72 12.12 -4.85
CA ILE A 355 -6.12 13.47 -4.41
C ILE A 355 -7.61 13.41 -4.00
N PRO A 356 -7.94 12.73 -2.90
CA PRO A 356 -9.32 12.33 -2.61
C PRO A 356 -10.24 13.48 -2.21
N GLY A 357 -9.71 14.54 -1.59
CA GLY A 357 -10.49 15.71 -1.16
C GLY A 357 -10.79 16.71 -2.28
N LYS A 358 -10.51 16.34 -3.53
CA LYS A 358 -10.56 17.30 -4.63
C LYS A 358 -11.97 17.79 -4.98
N GLU A 359 -12.14 19.11 -4.92
CA GLU A 359 -13.42 19.80 -5.16
C GLU A 359 -13.66 20.19 -6.61
N SER A 360 -14.88 19.98 -7.10
CA SER A 360 -15.24 20.42 -8.46
C SER A 360 -15.43 21.94 -8.50
N THR A 361 -15.24 22.53 -9.68
CA THR A 361 -15.57 23.94 -9.92
C THR A 361 -17.05 24.26 -9.76
N THR A 362 -17.92 23.23 -9.71
CA THR A 362 -19.37 23.35 -9.53
C THR A 362 -19.84 23.00 -8.10
N GLY A 363 -18.93 22.84 -7.14
CA GLY A 363 -19.26 22.65 -5.71
C GLY A 363 -19.55 21.21 -5.27
N VAL A 364 -19.32 20.21 -6.13
CA VAL A 364 -19.29 18.79 -5.72
C VAL A 364 -18.08 18.56 -4.81
N VAL A 365 -18.38 18.26 -3.54
CA VAL A 365 -17.43 18.00 -2.46
C VAL A 365 -16.79 16.61 -2.56
N ASP A 366 -15.50 16.45 -2.31
CA ASP A 366 -14.74 15.22 -2.26
C ASP A 366 -14.96 14.31 -3.48
N ARG A 367 -14.96 14.88 -4.69
CA ARG A 367 -15.11 14.05 -5.91
C ARG A 367 -13.87 13.17 -6.13
N GLY A 368 -12.72 13.65 -5.66
CA GLY A 368 -11.42 13.04 -5.80
C GLY A 368 -10.85 13.08 -7.22
N GLN A 369 -9.52 12.94 -7.32
CA GLN A 369 -8.77 12.80 -8.57
C GLN A 369 -7.55 11.90 -8.38
N VAL A 370 -6.93 11.50 -9.50
CA VAL A 370 -5.67 10.74 -9.49
C VAL A 370 -4.69 11.37 -10.49
N GLN A 371 -3.50 11.73 -10.03
CA GLN A 371 -2.40 12.21 -10.87
C GLN A 371 -1.53 11.04 -11.32
N ILE A 372 -1.18 10.94 -12.60
CA ILE A 372 -0.18 9.96 -13.11
C ILE A 372 1.06 10.72 -13.56
N LEU A 373 2.22 10.38 -13.00
CA LEU A 373 3.48 11.09 -13.17
C LEU A 373 4.65 10.14 -13.48
N PRO A 374 5.73 10.58 -14.14
CA PRO A 374 7.00 9.86 -14.11
C PRO A 374 7.60 9.83 -12.69
N LEU A 375 8.31 8.76 -12.31
CA LEU A 375 9.24 8.82 -11.16
C LEU A 375 10.66 9.17 -11.58
N VAL A 376 10.97 9.11 -12.87
CA VAL A 376 12.30 9.43 -13.39
C VAL A 376 12.21 10.69 -14.20
N GLY A 377 12.98 11.70 -13.81
CA GLY A 377 12.94 13.03 -14.42
C GLY A 377 11.75 13.87 -13.93
N PRO A 378 11.70 15.15 -14.35
CA PRO A 378 10.65 16.07 -13.90
C PRO A 378 9.27 15.71 -14.50
N PRO A 379 8.18 16.11 -13.83
CA PRO A 379 6.85 16.18 -14.44
C PRO A 379 6.85 17.01 -15.74
N GLY A 380 5.87 16.78 -16.62
CA GLY A 380 5.79 17.42 -17.93
C GLY A 380 4.66 16.86 -18.77
N ASP A 381 4.76 16.93 -20.10
CA ASP A 381 3.68 16.61 -21.04
C ASP A 381 3.08 15.18 -20.92
N SER A 382 3.75 14.26 -20.24
CA SER A 382 3.23 12.90 -19.96
C SER A 382 2.38 12.81 -18.68
N ASP A 383 2.21 13.91 -17.97
CA ASP A 383 1.34 14.01 -16.80
C ASP A 383 -0.14 13.89 -17.17
N VAL A 384 -0.91 13.16 -16.37
CA VAL A 384 -2.34 12.95 -16.58
C VAL A 384 -3.11 13.08 -15.27
N LEU A 385 -4.09 13.97 -15.28
CA LEU A 385 -5.04 14.12 -14.17
C LEU A 385 -6.35 13.39 -14.49
N LEU A 386 -6.52 12.20 -13.91
CA LEU A 386 -7.74 11.41 -14.01
C LEU A 386 -8.81 11.92 -13.04
N GLY A 387 -10.06 11.88 -13.49
CA GLY A 387 -11.23 12.22 -12.68
C GLY A 387 -12.54 11.79 -13.36
N PRO A 388 -13.70 12.07 -12.75
CA PRO A 388 -15.00 11.80 -13.35
C PRO A 388 -15.08 12.31 -14.82
N GLY A 389 -15.53 11.46 -15.76
CA GLY A 389 -15.52 11.74 -17.20
C GLY A 389 -14.51 10.90 -18.02
N TYR A 390 -13.43 10.40 -17.40
CA TYR A 390 -12.44 9.50 -18.02
C TYR A 390 -12.90 8.03 -18.09
N GLY A 391 -14.17 7.80 -18.44
CA GLY A 391 -14.82 6.47 -18.29
C GLY A 391 -15.24 6.12 -16.86
N MET A 392 -14.81 6.92 -15.87
CA MET A 392 -15.40 6.96 -14.53
C MET A 392 -16.77 7.66 -14.55
N PRO A 393 -17.68 7.37 -13.60
CA PRO A 393 -19.08 7.78 -13.64
C PRO A 393 -19.27 9.29 -13.74
N THR A 394 -20.26 9.73 -14.52
CA THR A 394 -20.68 11.13 -14.64
C THR A 394 -22.20 11.29 -14.42
N PRO A 395 -22.65 12.45 -13.91
CA PRO A 395 -21.84 13.54 -13.34
C PRO A 395 -21.07 13.08 -12.08
N ALA A 396 -20.03 13.82 -11.71
CA ALA A 396 -19.32 13.59 -10.45
C ALA A 396 -20.30 13.65 -9.28
N ALA A 397 -20.05 12.86 -8.24
CA ALA A 397 -20.87 12.83 -7.03
C ALA A 397 -20.06 13.27 -5.81
N THR A 398 -20.78 13.78 -4.81
CA THR A 398 -20.18 14.15 -3.53
C THR A 398 -19.61 12.91 -2.84
N ARG A 399 -18.43 13.02 -2.23
CA ARG A 399 -17.78 11.91 -1.50
C ARG A 399 -17.54 10.68 -2.35
N GLN A 400 -17.16 10.92 -3.61
CA GLN A 400 -16.75 9.85 -4.53
C GLN A 400 -15.32 9.39 -4.25
N TYR A 401 -14.48 10.27 -3.66
CA TYR A 401 -13.15 9.96 -3.15
C TYR A 401 -12.24 9.22 -4.15
N ALA A 402 -12.33 9.56 -5.44
CA ALA A 402 -11.40 9.00 -6.42
C ALA A 402 -9.95 9.28 -5.99
N GLY A 403 -9.11 8.24 -6.00
CA GLY A 403 -7.75 8.31 -5.45
C GLY A 403 -7.58 7.73 -4.05
N MET A 404 -8.65 7.37 -3.34
CA MET A 404 -8.54 6.63 -2.06
C MET A 404 -8.16 5.15 -2.21
N SER A 405 -8.45 4.57 -3.38
CA SER A 405 -8.10 3.17 -3.70
C SER A 405 -7.34 3.14 -5.00
N LEU A 406 -6.06 2.79 -4.90
CA LEU A 406 -5.13 2.65 -6.01
C LEU A 406 -4.44 1.28 -5.91
N GLY A 407 -4.28 0.62 -7.05
CA GLY A 407 -3.47 -0.57 -7.20
C GLY A 407 -2.59 -0.46 -8.44
N SER A 408 -1.37 -1.01 -8.42
CA SER A 408 -0.47 -0.99 -9.56
C SER A 408 -0.13 -2.39 -10.03
N SER A 409 0.00 -2.54 -11.34
CA SER A 409 0.66 -3.68 -11.96
C SER A 409 1.39 -3.24 -13.22
N THR A 410 2.20 -4.13 -13.80
CA THR A 410 2.79 -3.88 -15.12
C THR A 410 1.75 -3.76 -16.24
N SER A 411 0.50 -4.18 -16.00
CA SER A 411 -0.61 -4.06 -16.96
C SER A 411 -1.33 -2.71 -16.90
N GLY A 412 -1.19 -1.96 -15.81
CA GLY A 412 -1.85 -0.66 -15.66
C GLY A 412 -2.05 -0.26 -14.20
N LEU A 413 -2.71 0.89 -14.05
CA LEU A 413 -3.17 1.48 -12.81
C LEU A 413 -4.63 1.09 -12.57
N TYR A 414 -4.92 0.47 -11.43
CA TYR A 414 -6.27 0.26 -10.95
C TYR A 414 -6.70 1.46 -10.11
N VAL A 415 -7.88 2.02 -10.43
CA VAL A 415 -8.53 3.08 -9.65
C VAL A 415 -9.87 2.55 -9.16
N GLY A 416 -10.01 2.37 -7.85
CA GLY A 416 -11.25 1.95 -7.20
C GLY A 416 -12.13 3.13 -6.79
N LEU A 417 -13.45 2.97 -6.94
CA LEU A 417 -14.46 3.93 -6.43
C LEU A 417 -15.41 3.26 -5.42
N PRO A 418 -14.91 2.83 -4.25
CA PRO A 418 -15.71 2.05 -3.30
C PRO A 418 -16.81 2.87 -2.61
N TYR A 419 -16.60 4.18 -2.39
CA TYR A 419 -17.48 5.01 -1.56
C TYR A 419 -18.44 5.92 -2.33
N GLY A 420 -18.24 6.06 -3.64
CA GLY A 420 -19.14 6.80 -4.50
C GLY A 420 -20.53 6.14 -4.64
N PRO A 421 -21.44 6.73 -5.44
CA PRO A 421 -22.76 6.19 -5.67
C PRO A 421 -22.72 4.71 -6.09
N ALA A 422 -23.61 3.89 -5.55
CA ALA A 422 -23.62 2.44 -5.81
C ALA A 422 -23.66 2.08 -7.31
N THR A 423 -24.30 2.91 -8.14
CA THR A 423 -24.33 2.71 -9.60
C THR A 423 -22.99 2.94 -10.30
N GLY A 424 -22.08 3.68 -9.66
CA GLY A 424 -20.74 4.00 -10.14
C GLY A 424 -19.61 3.21 -9.46
N ARG A 425 -19.95 2.38 -8.46
CA ARG A 425 -19.00 1.55 -7.73
C ARG A 425 -18.37 0.50 -8.65
N ALA A 426 -17.05 0.59 -8.82
CA ALA A 426 -16.27 -0.25 -9.72
C ALA A 426 -14.77 -0.05 -9.49
N VAL A 427 -13.96 -0.91 -10.12
CA VAL A 427 -12.53 -0.72 -10.32
C VAL A 427 -12.26 -0.51 -11.80
N TYR A 428 -11.46 0.51 -12.12
CA TYR A 428 -11.11 0.93 -13.46
C TYR A 428 -9.63 0.70 -13.73
N LEU A 429 -9.28 -0.11 -14.73
CA LEU A 429 -7.89 -0.36 -15.11
C LEU A 429 -7.49 0.61 -16.24
N PHE A 430 -6.61 1.55 -15.94
CA PHE A 430 -6.04 2.51 -16.88
C PHE A 430 -4.63 2.07 -17.33
N PRO A 431 -4.28 2.21 -18.61
CA PRO A 431 -2.88 2.13 -19.03
C PRO A 431 -2.03 3.20 -18.34
N TRP A 432 -0.78 2.90 -18.01
CA TRP A 432 0.15 3.87 -17.43
C TRP A 432 0.49 5.05 -18.37
N ASN A 433 0.31 4.87 -19.67
CA ASN A 433 0.48 5.87 -20.71
C ASN A 433 -0.87 6.33 -21.28
N VAL A 434 -1.93 6.31 -20.47
CA VAL A 434 -3.24 6.83 -20.85
C VAL A 434 -3.10 8.29 -21.33
N GLY A 435 -3.69 8.63 -22.48
CA GLY A 435 -3.65 10.01 -22.97
C GLY A 435 -4.67 10.92 -22.26
N ASN A 436 -4.57 12.22 -22.51
CA ASN A 436 -5.62 13.17 -22.14
C ASN A 436 -6.94 12.77 -22.81
N ALA A 437 -8.02 12.61 -22.02
CA ALA A 437 -9.30 12.00 -22.40
C ALA A 437 -9.28 10.49 -22.72
N GLY A 438 -8.27 9.75 -22.27
CA GLY A 438 -8.26 8.29 -22.35
C GLY A 438 -9.30 7.62 -21.45
N ALA A 439 -9.60 6.35 -21.75
CA ALA A 439 -10.56 5.53 -21.02
C ALA A 439 -9.86 4.31 -20.41
N PRO A 440 -10.43 3.71 -19.35
CA PRO A 440 -9.93 2.46 -18.82
C PRO A 440 -10.03 1.35 -19.88
N VAL A 441 -9.02 0.49 -19.94
CA VAL A 441 -9.01 -0.69 -20.82
C VAL A 441 -9.89 -1.82 -20.29
N GLN A 442 -10.19 -1.80 -18.99
CA GLN A 442 -11.09 -2.75 -18.35
C GLN A 442 -11.80 -2.09 -17.17
N THR A 443 -13.05 -2.49 -16.93
CA THR A 443 -13.83 -2.08 -15.76
C THR A 443 -14.39 -3.32 -15.09
N PHE A 444 -14.13 -3.45 -13.79
CA PHE A 444 -14.67 -4.49 -12.93
C PHE A 444 -15.81 -3.90 -12.13
N LYS A 445 -17.01 -4.45 -12.29
CA LYS A 445 -18.21 -3.87 -11.70
C LYS A 445 -19.08 -4.95 -11.04
N PRO A 446 -19.56 -4.74 -9.81
CA PRO A 446 -20.55 -5.60 -9.19
C PRO A 446 -21.76 -5.85 -10.10
N GLY A 447 -22.20 -7.10 -10.17
CA GLY A 447 -23.29 -7.55 -11.05
C GLY A 447 -22.89 -7.74 -12.52
N GLN A 448 -21.61 -7.64 -12.88
CA GLN A 448 -21.11 -7.85 -14.25
C GLN A 448 -19.96 -8.85 -14.27
N GLY A 449 -19.80 -9.57 -15.39
CA GLY A 449 -18.65 -10.45 -15.61
C GLY A 449 -18.51 -11.62 -14.61
N GLY A 450 -19.61 -12.00 -13.96
CA GLY A 450 -19.61 -13.02 -12.89
C GLY A 450 -19.33 -12.46 -11.50
N ILE A 451 -18.99 -11.17 -11.36
CA ILE A 451 -18.86 -10.50 -10.07
C ILE A 451 -20.27 -10.37 -9.47
N PRO A 452 -20.52 -10.84 -8.23
CA PRO A 452 -21.81 -10.73 -7.57
C PRO A 452 -22.32 -9.29 -7.48
N ALA A 453 -23.63 -9.14 -7.43
CA ALA A 453 -24.27 -7.86 -7.13
C ALA A 453 -24.28 -7.62 -5.61
N GLY A 454 -24.50 -6.37 -5.18
CA GLY A 454 -24.70 -6.06 -3.76
C GLY A 454 -23.44 -5.71 -2.97
N ALA A 455 -22.39 -5.28 -3.66
CA ALA A 455 -21.11 -4.99 -3.05
C ALA A 455 -21.13 -3.70 -2.19
N GLY A 456 -20.55 -3.74 -0.99
CA GLY A 456 -20.63 -2.69 0.05
C GLY A 456 -19.61 -1.56 -0.13
N SER A 457 -18.37 -1.92 -0.43
CA SER A 457 -17.21 -1.08 -0.68
C SER A 457 -16.27 -1.71 -1.74
N PHE A 458 -16.84 -2.35 -2.78
CA PHE A 458 -16.06 -2.96 -3.87
C PHE A 458 -14.94 -2.08 -4.42
N GLY A 459 -13.73 -2.62 -4.42
CA GLY A 459 -12.53 -1.95 -4.83
C GLY A 459 -11.88 -1.11 -3.74
N THR A 460 -11.98 -1.48 -2.46
CA THR A 460 -11.21 -0.83 -1.37
C THR A 460 -9.70 -1.11 -1.47
N ALA A 461 -9.33 -2.29 -1.97
CA ALA A 461 -7.97 -2.65 -2.31
C ALA A 461 -7.96 -3.51 -3.58
N VAL A 462 -6.90 -3.38 -4.40
CA VAL A 462 -6.77 -4.08 -5.69
C VAL A 462 -5.31 -4.49 -5.93
N ARG A 463 -5.09 -5.74 -6.38
CA ARG A 463 -3.76 -6.28 -6.74
C ARG A 463 -3.78 -7.00 -8.09
#